data_AF-A0A0M2H664-F1
#
_entry.id   AF-A0A0M2H664-F1
#
_cell.length_a   1.000
_cell.length_b   1.000
_cell.length_c   1.000
_cell.angle_alpha   90.00
_cell.angle_beta   90.00
_cell.angle_gamma   90.00
#
_symmetry.space_group_name_H-M   'P 1'
#
loop_
_entity.id
_entity.type
_entity.pdbx_description
1 polymer ?
#
loop_
_entity_poly.entity_id
_entity_poly.type
_entity_poly.pdbx_seq_one_letter_code
_entity_poly.pdbx_strand_id
1 'polypeptide(L)'
;MDIMLDLEQLREARTGLVASISEFEGAASRNDRLEDAIGRPDGRSALLDKVIDFEVDWRDKRGKLSENLTNIQEQLSSIIDGWSEWDSGTAAELEGSTTTETVQTPAVS
;
A
#
# COMPACT_ATOMS: atom_id res chain seq x y z
N MET A 1 21.66 -8.21 10.12
CA MET A 1 20.34 -7.83 9.58
C MET A 1 19.40 -7.91 10.76
N ASP A 2 18.81 -6.77 11.13
CA ASP A 2 17.99 -6.62 12.33
C ASP A 2 16.52 -6.59 11.87
N ILE A 3 15.75 -7.61 12.26
CA ILE A 3 14.39 -7.85 11.78
C ILE A 3 13.45 -6.70 12.16
N MET A 4 13.65 -6.05 13.32
CA MET A 4 12.84 -4.89 13.69
C MET A 4 13.12 -3.68 12.79
N LEU A 5 14.40 -3.45 12.45
CA LEU A 5 14.79 -2.38 11.53
C LEU A 5 14.22 -2.63 10.11
N ASP A 6 14.17 -3.88 9.68
CA ASP A 6 13.60 -4.25 8.38
C ASP A 6 12.07 -4.07 8.36
N LEU A 7 11.36 -4.41 9.45
CA LEU A 7 9.91 -4.16 9.56
C LEU A 7 9.56 -2.67 9.57
N GLU A 8 10.37 -1.83 10.21
CA GLU A 8 10.17 -0.38 10.19
C GLU A 8 10.31 0.19 8.76
N GLN A 9 11.33 -0.26 8.02
CA GLN A 9 11.51 0.11 6.60
C GLN A 9 10.33 -0.36 5.73
N LEU A 10 9.78 -1.55 5.99
CA LEU A 10 8.59 -2.04 5.27
C LEU A 10 7.35 -1.18 5.56
N ARG A 11 7.17 -0.70 6.79
CA ARG A 11 6.08 0.22 7.16
C ARG A 11 6.22 1.58 6.50
N GLU A 12 7.44 2.11 6.43
CA GLU A 12 7.75 3.36 5.74
C GLU A 12 7.47 3.22 4.23
N ALA A 13 7.94 2.14 3.62
CA ALA A 13 7.68 1.83 2.21
C ALA A 13 6.18 1.72 1.91
N ARG A 14 5.41 1.03 2.78
CA ARG A 14 3.95 0.94 2.67
C ARG A 14 3.29 2.33 2.71
N THR A 15 3.75 3.21 3.59
CA THR A 15 3.22 4.57 3.74
C THR A 15 3.49 5.41 2.50
N GLY A 16 4.71 5.38 1.97
CA GLY A 16 5.06 6.08 0.72
C GLY A 16 4.28 5.57 -0.48
N LEU A 17 4.02 4.26 -0.53
CA LEU A 17 3.23 3.62 -1.58
C LEU A 17 1.76 4.08 -1.55
N VAL A 18 1.14 4.14 -0.37
CA VAL A 18 -0.23 4.67 -0.20
C VAL A 18 -0.32 6.13 -0.65
N ALA A 19 0.66 6.96 -0.28
CA ALA A 19 0.70 8.35 -0.72
C ALA A 19 0.81 8.45 -2.25
N SER A 20 1.68 7.64 -2.86
CA SER A 20 1.86 7.61 -4.31
C SER A 20 0.59 7.20 -5.05
N ILE A 21 -0.11 6.15 -4.57
CA ILE A 21 -1.40 5.72 -5.13
C ILE A 21 -2.41 6.87 -5.10
N SER A 22 -2.53 7.56 -3.96
CA SER A 22 -3.46 8.69 -3.81
C SER A 22 -3.14 9.86 -4.76
N GLU A 23 -1.85 10.18 -4.95
CA GLU A 23 -1.44 11.20 -5.92
C GLU A 23 -1.77 10.81 -7.37
N PHE A 24 -1.57 9.55 -7.74
CA PHE A 24 -1.94 9.04 -9.07
C PHE A 24 -3.45 9.11 -9.32
N GLU A 25 -4.28 8.83 -8.32
CA GLU A 25 -5.72 9.00 -8.39
C GLU A 25 -6.12 10.48 -8.54
N GLY A 26 -5.47 11.38 -7.80
CA GLY A 26 -5.71 12.82 -7.91
C GLY A 26 -5.38 13.40 -9.29
N ALA A 27 -4.31 12.91 -9.92
CA ALA A 27 -3.91 13.29 -11.28
C ALA A 27 -4.95 12.89 -12.35
N ALA A 28 -5.80 11.90 -12.08
CA ALA A 28 -6.92 11.52 -12.96
C ALA A 28 -7.84 12.70 -13.26
N SER A 29 -8.31 13.36 -12.20
CA SER A 29 -9.33 14.40 -12.28
C SER A 29 -8.91 15.64 -13.06
N ARG A 30 -7.60 15.80 -13.30
CA ARG A 30 -7.03 16.92 -14.06
C ARG A 30 -7.16 16.71 -15.57
N ASN A 31 -7.19 15.47 -16.05
CA ASN A 31 -7.27 15.17 -17.47
C ASN A 31 -8.70 15.34 -18.02
N ASP A 32 -9.71 14.88 -17.29
CA ASP A 32 -11.13 15.05 -17.69
C ASP A 32 -11.47 16.54 -17.93
N ARG A 33 -10.84 17.44 -17.14
CA ARG A 33 -11.00 18.90 -17.29
C ARG A 33 -10.29 19.47 -18.53
N LEU A 34 -9.30 18.77 -19.07
CA LEU A 34 -8.53 19.21 -20.23
C LEU A 34 -9.31 19.03 -21.53
N GLU A 35 -10.05 17.93 -21.66
CA GLU A 35 -10.93 17.67 -22.82
C GLU A 35 -11.99 18.77 -22.95
N ASP A 36 -12.68 19.06 -21.84
CA ASP A 36 -13.69 20.12 -21.74
C ASP A 36 -13.12 21.52 -22.07
N ALA A 37 -11.89 21.79 -21.64
CA ALA A 37 -11.24 23.09 -21.87
C ALA A 37 -10.83 23.30 -23.34
N ILE A 38 -10.56 22.24 -24.10
CA ILE A 38 -10.13 22.33 -25.50
C ILE A 38 -11.33 22.58 -26.42
N GLY A 39 -12.43 21.82 -26.24
CA GLY A 39 -13.62 21.96 -27.07
C GLY A 39 -13.34 21.78 -28.57
N ARG A 40 -13.98 22.60 -29.43
CA ARG A 40 -13.84 22.56 -30.90
C ARG A 40 -13.63 23.96 -31.50
N PRO A 41 -12.46 24.57 -31.30
CA PRO A 41 -12.17 25.90 -31.84
C PRO A 41 -12.25 25.86 -33.37
N ASP A 42 -12.96 26.83 -33.94
CA ASP A 42 -13.23 26.92 -35.39
C ASP A 42 -13.82 25.63 -36.00
N GLY A 43 -14.54 24.83 -35.21
CA GLY A 43 -15.09 23.54 -35.63
C GLY A 43 -14.05 22.43 -35.85
N ARG A 44 -12.77 22.65 -35.51
CA ARG A 44 -11.70 21.67 -35.67
C ARG A 44 -11.64 20.73 -34.46
N SER A 45 -11.60 19.43 -34.71
CA SER A 45 -11.51 18.39 -33.66
C SER A 45 -10.12 17.80 -33.49
N ALA A 46 -9.17 18.03 -34.39
CA ALA A 46 -7.91 17.28 -34.40
C ALA A 46 -7.11 17.34 -33.08
N LEU A 47 -7.14 18.48 -32.37
CA LEU A 47 -6.51 18.60 -31.06
C LEU A 47 -7.31 17.87 -29.98
N LEU A 48 -8.64 17.99 -30.01
CA LEU A 48 -9.56 17.26 -29.12
C LEU A 48 -9.38 15.75 -29.27
N ASP A 49 -9.39 15.24 -30.50
CA ASP A 49 -9.23 13.82 -30.81
C ASP A 49 -7.89 13.29 -30.27
N LYS A 50 -6.80 14.08 -30.37
CA LYS A 50 -5.49 13.71 -29.81
C LYS A 50 -5.48 13.69 -28.28
N VAL A 51 -6.22 14.58 -27.64
CA VAL A 51 -6.34 14.58 -26.17
C VAL A 51 -7.19 13.42 -25.69
N ILE A 52 -8.28 13.08 -26.40
CA ILE A 52 -9.09 11.88 -26.12
C ILE A 52 -8.22 10.61 -26.24
N ASP A 53 -7.46 10.47 -27.34
CA ASP A 53 -6.55 9.32 -27.54
C ASP A 53 -5.57 9.21 -26.36
N PHE A 54 -4.94 10.33 -25.98
CA PHE A 54 -4.01 10.39 -24.86
C PHE A 54 -4.68 10.03 -23.53
N GLU A 55 -5.89 10.53 -23.27
CA GLU A 55 -6.61 10.26 -22.03
C GLU A 55 -6.97 8.78 -21.89
N VAL A 56 -7.43 8.15 -22.97
CA VAL A 56 -7.75 6.72 -22.99
C VAL A 56 -6.51 5.88 -22.67
N ASP A 57 -5.40 6.13 -23.37
CA ASP A 57 -4.13 5.42 -23.16
C ASP A 57 -3.57 5.65 -21.75
N TRP A 58 -3.67 6.89 -21.26
CA TRP A 58 -3.19 7.25 -19.93
C TRP A 58 -4.04 6.61 -18.84
N ARG A 59 -5.36 6.56 -19.00
CA ARG A 59 -6.27 5.89 -18.07
C ARG A 59 -5.97 4.40 -17.97
N ASP A 60 -5.75 3.71 -19.09
CA ASP A 60 -5.39 2.28 -19.08
C ASP A 60 -4.04 2.02 -18.39
N LYS A 61 -3.00 2.78 -18.76
CA LYS A 61 -1.68 2.67 -18.13
C LYS A 61 -1.72 2.95 -16.64
N ARG A 62 -2.47 3.96 -16.23
CA ARG A 62 -2.61 4.34 -14.81
C ARG A 62 -3.43 3.32 -14.03
N GLY A 63 -4.49 2.76 -14.62
CA GLY A 63 -5.25 1.66 -14.00
C GLY A 63 -4.35 0.46 -13.68
N LYS A 64 -3.53 0.04 -14.66
CA LYS A 64 -2.54 -1.04 -14.48
C LYS A 64 -1.49 -0.70 -13.42
N LEU A 65 -1.01 0.53 -13.39
CA LEU A 65 -0.05 0.97 -12.38
C LEU A 65 -0.69 0.93 -10.98
N SER A 66 -1.89 1.49 -10.81
CA SER A 66 -2.63 1.46 -9.56
C SER A 66 -2.86 0.02 -9.07
N GLU A 67 -3.29 -0.89 -9.94
CA GLU A 67 -3.45 -2.31 -9.60
C GLU A 67 -2.14 -2.93 -9.07
N ASN A 68 -1.02 -2.70 -9.77
CA ASN A 68 0.29 -3.20 -9.33
C ASN A 68 0.72 -2.61 -7.99
N LEU A 69 0.51 -1.31 -7.77
CA LEU A 69 0.87 -0.65 -6.52
C LEU A 69 0.00 -1.18 -5.36
N THR A 70 -1.30 -1.38 -5.58
CA THR A 70 -2.19 -2.02 -4.58
C THR A 70 -1.74 -3.43 -4.26
N ASN A 71 -1.40 -4.25 -5.25
CA ASN A 71 -0.90 -5.62 -5.03
C ASN A 71 0.38 -5.63 -4.16
N ILE A 72 1.31 -4.72 -4.42
CA ILE A 72 2.53 -4.57 -3.61
C ILE A 72 2.17 -4.14 -2.18
N GLN A 73 1.24 -3.19 -2.02
CA GLN A 73 0.78 -2.73 -0.72
C GLN A 73 0.12 -3.85 0.10
N GLU A 74 -0.68 -4.70 -0.53
CA GLU A 74 -1.28 -5.89 0.09
C GLU A 74 -0.22 -6.88 0.55
N GLN A 75 0.78 -7.18 -0.29
CA GLN A 75 1.89 -8.06 0.07
C GLN A 75 2.71 -7.51 1.25
N LEU A 76 3.03 -6.22 1.24
CA LEU A 76 3.72 -5.56 2.36
C LEU A 76 2.91 -5.65 3.65
N SER A 77 1.60 -5.42 3.57
CA SER A 77 0.71 -5.49 4.72
C SER A 77 0.68 -6.92 5.28
N SER A 78 0.53 -7.92 4.41
CA SER A 78 0.54 -9.34 4.81
C SER A 78 1.84 -9.75 5.52
N ILE A 79 3.00 -9.27 5.05
CA ILE A 79 4.28 -9.55 5.69
C ILE A 79 4.35 -8.89 7.08
N ILE A 80 4.00 -7.61 7.19
CA ILE A 80 4.04 -6.86 8.44
C ILE A 80 3.09 -7.49 9.48
N ASP A 81 1.88 -7.84 9.05
CA ASP A 81 0.85 -8.41 9.92
C ASP A 81 1.26 -9.81 10.40
N GLY A 82 1.79 -10.65 9.50
CA GLY A 82 2.26 -11.99 9.86
C GLY A 82 3.41 -11.98 10.88
N TRP A 83 4.35 -11.03 10.76
CA TRP A 83 5.40 -10.86 11.75
C TRP A 83 4.87 -10.33 13.08
N SER A 84 3.94 -9.37 13.05
CA SER A 84 3.33 -8.83 14.27
C SER A 84 2.54 -9.89 15.04
N GLU A 85 1.80 -10.74 14.31
CA GLU A 85 1.05 -11.84 14.88
C GLU A 85 2.01 -12.88 15.50
N TRP A 86 3.05 -13.27 14.77
CA TRP A 86 4.07 -14.19 15.27
C TRP A 86 4.78 -13.67 16.54
N ASP A 87 5.17 -12.40 16.55
CA ASP A 87 5.84 -11.76 17.70
C ASP A 87 4.93 -11.78 18.94
N SER A 88 3.67 -11.35 18.78
CA SER A 88 2.69 -11.34 19.87
C SER A 88 2.36 -12.73 20.40
N GLY A 89 2.21 -13.72 19.50
CA GLY A 89 1.94 -15.11 19.87
C GLY A 89 3.11 -15.74 20.62
N THR A 90 4.32 -15.54 20.12
CA THR A 90 5.54 -16.05 20.76
C THR A 90 5.76 -15.42 22.13
N ALA A 91 5.55 -14.11 22.28
CA ALA A 91 5.64 -13.42 23.56
C ALA A 91 4.64 -14.00 24.59
N ALA A 92 3.39 -14.22 24.18
CA ALA A 92 2.37 -14.81 25.05
C ALA A 92 2.72 -16.26 25.47
N GLU A 93 3.27 -17.07 24.57
CA GLU A 93 3.74 -18.42 24.87
C GLU A 93 4.90 -18.44 25.88
N LEU A 94 5.85 -17.51 25.75
CA LEU A 94 6.99 -17.38 26.65
C LEU A 94 6.60 -16.88 28.05
N GLU A 95 5.68 -15.91 28.14
CA GLU A 95 5.12 -15.45 29.42
C GLU A 95 4.32 -16.57 30.13
N GLY A 96 3.51 -17.32 29.38
CA GLY A 96 2.77 -18.48 29.89
C GLY A 96 3.68 -19.61 30.37
N SER A 97 4.79 -19.86 29.66
CA SER A 97 5.78 -20.86 30.04
C SER A 97 6.52 -20.49 31.34
N THR A 98 6.90 -19.21 31.50
CA THR A 98 7.57 -18.69 32.71
C THR A 98 6.68 -18.76 33.96
N THR A 99 5.38 -18.56 33.78
CA THR A 99 4.39 -18.64 34.88
C THR A 99 4.22 -20.08 35.40
N THR A 100 4.41 -21.08 34.54
CA THR A 100 4.26 -22.49 34.94
C THR A 100 5.47 -23.00 35.74
N GLU A 101 6.66 -22.48 35.49
CA GLU A 101 7.90 -22.89 36.17
C GLU A 101 8.00 -22.36 37.61
N THR A 102 7.42 -21.19 37.90
CA THR A 102 7.48 -20.56 39.23
C THR A 102 6.48 -21.13 40.25
N VAL A 103 5.50 -21.93 39.83
CA VAL A 103 4.50 -22.54 40.71
C VAL A 103 4.96 -23.89 41.28
N GLN A 104 6.04 -24.50 40.75
CA GLN A 104 6.63 -25.75 41.26
C GLN A 104 7.86 -25.53 42.16
N THR A 105 7.70 -24.81 43.27
CA THR A 105 8.60 -25.02 44.43
C THR A 105 7.84 -25.82 45.49
N PRO A 106 8.18 -27.11 45.74
CA PRO A 106 7.55 -27.85 46.81
C PRO A 106 8.02 -27.26 48.14
N ALA A 107 7.07 -26.82 48.95
CA ALA A 107 7.31 -26.55 50.37
C ALA A 107 7.76 -27.86 51.03
N VAL A 108 9.06 -27.98 51.29
CA VAL A 108 9.62 -29.05 52.12
C VAL A 108 9.33 -28.69 53.58
N SER A 109 8.82 -29.70 54.30
CA SER A 109 8.30 -29.68 55.68
C SER A 109 9.30 -29.22 56.74
#